data_AF-A0A3N4YK87-F1
#
_entry.id   AF-A0A3N4YK87-F1
#
_cell.length_a   1.000
_cell.length_b   1.000
_cell.length_c   1.000
_cell.angle_alpha   90.00
_cell.angle_beta   90.00
_cell.angle_gamma   90.00
#
_symmetry.space_group_name_H-M   'P 1'
#
loop_
_entity.id
_entity.type
_entity.pdbx_description
1 polymer ?
#
loop_
_entity_poly.entity_id
_entity_poly.type
_entity_poly.pdbx_seq_one_letter_code
_entity_poly.pdbx_strand_id
1 'polypeptide(L)'
;MSAPSAQALPRRTYLIVDGENIDATLGMNVLNRRPAPDERPRWDRISAFAQKVWSQDVVPLFFLNATSGQMPMPFVQALLAMGYRPIPLAAQGSEKVVDVGIQRTLEALRGRPGDVLLASHDGDFLPQIEDLLDDEDRRVGLLGFREFVNARLAELEEHGLHMYDLEGDADAFTTLLPRVRIIPIEEFDPVKYL
;
A
#
# COMPACT_ATOMS: atom_id res chain seq x y z
N MET A 1 -6.63 -8.05 -45.51
CA MET A 1 -7.15 -7.00 -44.61
C MET A 1 -6.93 -7.52 -43.19
N SER A 2 -5.88 -7.05 -42.52
CA SER A 2 -5.60 -7.47 -41.15
C SER A 2 -6.60 -6.82 -40.20
N ALA A 3 -7.18 -7.61 -39.29
CA ALA A 3 -8.08 -7.11 -38.28
C ALA A 3 -7.40 -6.03 -37.43
N PRO A 4 -8.13 -4.98 -36.97
CA PRO A 4 -7.56 -4.04 -36.03
C PRO A 4 -7.21 -4.82 -34.75
N SER A 5 -5.93 -4.78 -34.37
CA SER A 5 -5.47 -5.21 -33.06
C SER A 5 -6.30 -4.48 -32.01
N ALA A 6 -6.99 -5.23 -31.15
CA ALA A 6 -7.65 -4.65 -29.99
C ALA A 6 -6.58 -3.88 -29.21
N GLN A 7 -6.69 -2.56 -29.14
CA GLN A 7 -5.82 -1.76 -28.29
C GLN A 7 -6.03 -2.26 -26.88
N ALA A 8 -5.03 -2.94 -26.33
CA ALA A 8 -5.01 -3.31 -24.93
C ALA A 8 -5.22 -2.02 -24.13
N LEU A 9 -6.23 -2.00 -23.26
CA LEU A 9 -6.45 -0.86 -22.37
C LEU A 9 -5.14 -0.56 -21.64
N PRO A 10 -4.77 0.72 -21.45
CA PRO A 10 -3.56 1.07 -20.74
C PRO A 10 -3.56 0.38 -19.38
N ARG A 11 -2.48 -0.37 -19.14
CA ARG A 11 -2.24 -1.12 -17.90
C ARG A 11 -2.16 -0.12 -16.74
N ARG A 12 -2.70 -0.50 -15.59
CA ARG A 12 -2.92 0.37 -14.45
C ARG A 12 -2.52 -0.31 -13.15
N THR A 13 -2.05 0.49 -12.20
CA THR A 13 -1.67 0.06 -10.86
C THR A 13 -2.86 0.21 -9.92
N TYR A 14 -3.31 -0.87 -9.30
CA TYR A 14 -4.25 -0.83 -8.19
C TYR A 14 -3.45 -0.63 -6.90
N LEU A 15 -3.50 0.59 -6.37
CA LEU A 15 -2.91 0.91 -5.07
C LEU A 15 -3.95 0.62 -3.99
N ILE A 16 -3.73 -0.42 -3.20
CA ILE A 16 -4.63 -0.86 -2.12
C ILE A 16 -4.03 -0.40 -0.79
N VAL A 17 -4.70 0.51 -0.08
CA VAL A 17 -4.18 1.10 1.14
C VAL A 17 -4.95 0.63 2.37
N ASP A 18 -4.21 -0.01 3.27
CA ASP A 18 -4.62 -0.32 4.63
C ASP A 18 -4.15 0.80 5.58
N GLY A 19 -4.92 1.90 5.62
CA GLY A 19 -4.52 3.08 6.37
C GLY A 19 -4.40 2.85 7.87
N GLU A 20 -5.22 1.97 8.44
CA GLU A 20 -5.20 1.64 9.86
C GLU A 20 -3.93 0.86 10.22
N ASN A 21 -3.55 -0.14 9.40
CA ASN A 21 -2.31 -0.87 9.59
C ASN A 21 -1.07 0.05 9.47
N ILE A 22 -1.03 0.93 8.47
CA ILE A 22 0.09 1.87 8.33
C ILE A 22 0.20 2.82 9.55
N ASP A 23 -0.90 3.43 9.97
CA ASP A 23 -0.93 4.32 11.14
C ASP A 23 -0.56 3.58 12.44
N ALA A 24 -1.06 2.34 12.60
CA ALA A 24 -0.80 1.52 13.77
C ALA A 24 0.68 1.11 13.84
N THR A 25 1.28 0.66 12.73
CA THR A 25 2.70 0.30 12.69
C THR A 25 3.59 1.51 12.95
N LEU A 26 3.29 2.66 12.34
CA LEU A 26 4.00 3.91 12.62
C LEU A 26 3.90 4.29 14.11
N GLY A 27 2.71 4.21 14.70
CA GLY A 27 2.52 4.59 16.08
C GLY A 27 3.20 3.65 17.07
N MET A 28 2.98 2.35 16.91
CA MET A 28 3.39 1.35 17.89
C MET A 28 4.86 0.94 17.73
N ASN A 29 5.33 0.75 16.50
CA ASN A 29 6.65 0.17 16.25
C ASN A 29 7.72 1.22 15.94
N VAL A 30 7.35 2.36 15.34
CA VAL A 30 8.31 3.42 15.00
C VAL A 30 8.38 4.50 16.07
N LEU A 31 7.23 5.07 16.47
CA LEU A 31 7.18 6.21 17.38
C LEU A 31 6.98 5.83 18.85
N ASN A 32 6.51 4.61 19.12
CA ASN A 32 6.09 4.13 20.44
C ASN A 32 5.06 5.05 21.13
N ARG A 33 4.21 5.71 20.32
CA ARG A 33 3.09 6.58 20.73
C ARG A 33 2.18 6.86 19.53
N ARG A 34 1.01 7.44 19.78
CA ARG A 34 0.14 7.90 18.69
C ARG A 34 0.87 8.95 17.82
N PRO A 35 0.92 8.78 16.48
CA PRO A 35 1.53 9.76 15.59
C PRO A 35 0.75 11.08 15.59
N ALA A 36 1.47 12.20 15.64
CA ALA A 36 0.90 13.51 15.39
C ALA A 36 0.53 13.68 13.90
N PRO A 37 -0.37 14.61 13.55
CA PRO A 37 -0.82 14.77 12.16
C PRO A 37 0.30 15.02 11.14
N ASP A 38 1.37 15.71 11.54
CA ASP A 38 2.55 16.05 10.75
C ASP A 38 3.56 14.89 10.61
N GLU A 39 3.49 13.92 11.50
CA GLU A 39 4.31 12.69 11.46
C GLU A 39 3.67 11.58 10.63
N ARG A 40 2.39 11.73 10.26
CA ARG A 40 1.67 10.76 9.43
C ARG A 40 2.16 10.78 7.99
N PRO A 41 2.00 9.66 7.26
CA PRO A 41 2.37 9.62 5.85
C PRO A 41 1.60 10.64 5.03
N ARG A 42 2.32 11.26 4.10
CA ARG A 42 1.80 12.10 3.03
C ARG A 42 1.22 11.20 1.94
N TRP A 43 -0.08 10.94 2.03
CA TRP A 43 -0.79 10.08 1.08
C TRP A 43 -0.66 10.56 -0.38
N ASP A 44 -0.53 11.87 -0.61
CA ASP A 44 -0.23 12.42 -1.93
C ASP A 44 1.08 11.88 -2.52
N ARG A 45 2.12 11.73 -1.68
CA ARG A 45 3.41 11.18 -2.10
C ARG A 45 3.35 9.67 -2.36
N ILE A 46 2.57 8.94 -1.58
CA ILE A 46 2.34 7.50 -1.80
C ILE A 46 1.65 7.25 -3.15
N SER A 47 0.61 8.02 -3.49
CA SER A 47 -0.04 7.90 -4.79
C SER A 47 0.90 8.29 -5.93
N ALA A 48 1.68 9.36 -5.78
CA ALA A 48 2.68 9.78 -6.76
C ALA A 48 3.79 8.73 -6.96
N PHE A 49 4.22 8.07 -5.89
CA PHE A 49 5.16 6.96 -5.95
C PHE A 49 4.57 5.79 -6.75
N ALA A 50 3.33 5.38 -6.45
CA ALA A 50 2.65 4.30 -7.17
C ALA A 50 2.50 4.57 -8.68
N GLN A 51 2.39 5.83 -9.09
CA GLN A 51 2.38 6.22 -10.51
C GLN A 51 3.76 6.05 -11.15
N LYS A 52 4.81 6.44 -10.43
CA LYS A 52 6.20 6.44 -10.93
C LYS A 52 6.80 5.05 -10.99
N VAL A 53 6.60 4.25 -9.94
CA VAL A 53 7.28 2.96 -9.74
C VAL A 53 7.15 2.03 -10.95
N TRP A 54 5.97 2.05 -11.58
CA TRP A 54 5.66 1.26 -12.76
C TRP A 54 5.26 2.07 -13.98
N SER A 55 5.31 3.41 -13.89
CA SER A 55 4.97 4.36 -14.95
C SER A 55 3.58 4.12 -15.55
N GLN A 56 2.57 4.05 -14.68
CA GLN A 56 1.17 3.71 -15.03
C GLN A 56 0.17 4.63 -14.33
N ASP A 57 -1.04 4.68 -14.89
CA ASP A 57 -2.20 5.24 -14.19
C ASP A 57 -2.48 4.44 -12.92
N VAL A 58 -2.80 5.13 -11.83
CA VAL A 58 -3.09 4.51 -10.53
C VAL A 58 -4.59 4.56 -10.24
N VAL A 59 -5.12 3.46 -9.72
CA VAL A 59 -6.43 3.38 -9.08
C VAL A 59 -6.21 3.27 -7.57
N PRO A 60 -6.19 4.41 -6.85
CA PRO A 60 -5.90 4.43 -5.42
C PRO A 60 -7.16 4.15 -4.59
N LEU A 61 -7.18 2.99 -3.92
CA LEU A 61 -8.28 2.52 -3.08
C LEU A 61 -7.86 2.59 -1.61
N PHE A 62 -8.62 3.32 -0.80
CA PHE A 62 -8.31 3.53 0.62
C PHE A 62 -9.39 2.91 1.49
N PHE A 63 -9.07 1.86 2.24
CA PHE A 63 -10.04 1.13 3.04
C PHE A 63 -10.17 1.75 4.44
N LEU A 64 -11.40 1.89 4.92
CA LEU A 64 -11.71 2.55 6.19
C LEU A 64 -12.71 1.71 6.98
N ASN A 65 -12.47 1.54 8.28
CA ASN A 65 -13.44 0.95 9.18
C ASN A 65 -14.53 1.98 9.55
N ALA A 66 -15.77 1.65 9.22
CA ALA A 66 -16.97 2.43 9.46
C ALA A 66 -17.99 1.69 10.36
N THR A 67 -17.57 0.62 11.05
CA THR A 67 -18.44 -0.20 11.92
C THR A 67 -19.12 0.60 13.03
N SER A 68 -18.50 1.69 13.51
CA SER A 68 -19.09 2.60 14.49
C SER A 68 -20.24 3.46 13.94
N GLY A 69 -20.45 3.48 12.61
CA GLY A 69 -21.37 4.37 11.93
C GLY A 69 -20.88 5.83 11.83
N GLN A 70 -19.68 6.12 12.35
CA GLN A 70 -19.07 7.45 12.27
C GLN A 70 -17.87 7.43 11.32
N MET A 71 -17.77 8.48 10.50
CA MET A 71 -16.64 8.66 9.57
C MET A 71 -15.90 9.97 9.87
N PRO A 72 -14.56 9.97 9.84
CA PRO A 72 -13.78 11.20 9.95
C PRO A 72 -13.88 11.99 8.64
N MET A 73 -14.98 12.71 8.45
CA MET A 73 -15.29 13.41 7.20
C MET A 73 -14.17 14.34 6.69
N PRO A 74 -13.45 15.11 7.52
CA PRO A 74 -12.32 15.91 7.05
C PRO A 74 -11.22 15.06 6.41
N PHE A 75 -10.93 13.88 6.96
CA PHE A 75 -9.95 12.95 6.40
C PHE A 75 -10.44 12.34 5.08
N VAL A 76 -11.71 11.93 5.02
CA VAL A 76 -12.33 11.42 3.79
C VAL A 76 -12.31 12.47 2.66
N GLN A 77 -12.57 13.74 2.99
CA GLN A 77 -12.51 14.84 2.03
C GLN A 77 -11.08 15.07 1.53
N ALA A 78 -10.08 14.99 2.42
CA ALA A 78 -8.68 15.09 2.02
C ALA A 78 -8.29 13.97 1.06
N LEU A 79 -8.70 12.72 1.33
CA LEU A 79 -8.48 11.58 0.44
C LEU A 79 -9.08 11.83 -0.96
N LEU A 80 -10.34 12.28 -1.03
CA LEU A 80 -11.01 12.60 -2.29
C LEU A 80 -10.28 13.71 -3.05
N ALA A 81 -9.83 14.77 -2.36
CA ALA A 81 -9.08 15.86 -2.96
C ALA A 81 -7.72 15.41 -3.54
N MET A 82 -7.11 14.39 -2.94
CA MET A 82 -5.89 13.75 -3.44
C MET A 82 -6.15 12.70 -4.53
N GLY A 83 -7.41 12.46 -4.91
CA GLY A 83 -7.79 11.49 -5.95
C GLY A 83 -7.93 10.05 -5.45
N TYR A 84 -7.82 9.80 -4.14
CA TYR A 84 -8.15 8.50 -3.56
C TYR A 84 -9.64 8.21 -3.68
N ARG A 85 -9.98 6.92 -3.79
CA ARG A 85 -11.32 6.40 -3.58
C ARG A 85 -11.43 5.82 -2.17
N PRO A 86 -12.04 6.53 -1.20
CA PRO A 86 -12.32 5.98 0.11
C PRO A 86 -13.37 4.86 0.01
N ILE A 87 -13.14 3.76 0.71
CA ILE A 87 -14.00 2.58 0.78
C ILE A 87 -14.32 2.33 2.27
N PRO A 88 -15.36 3.00 2.81
CA PRO A 88 -15.82 2.71 4.16
C PRO A 88 -16.53 1.35 4.20
N LEU A 89 -16.13 0.50 5.14
CA LEU A 89 -16.69 -0.85 5.35
C LEU A 89 -17.19 -0.99 6.78
N ALA A 90 -18.32 -1.67 6.95
CA ALA A 90 -18.93 -1.89 8.25
C ALA A 90 -19.41 -3.34 8.37
N ALA A 91 -19.31 -3.90 9.57
CA ALA A 91 -19.87 -5.20 9.92
C ALA A 91 -20.77 -5.07 11.15
N GLN A 92 -21.60 -6.09 11.39
CA GLN A 92 -22.46 -6.16 12.57
C GLN A 92 -21.73 -6.67 13.81
N GLY A 93 -20.50 -7.17 13.68
CA GLY A 93 -19.72 -7.78 14.76
C GLY A 93 -18.27 -7.28 14.81
N SER A 94 -17.40 -8.03 15.50
CA SER A 94 -15.97 -7.71 15.67
C SER A 94 -15.11 -8.17 14.48
N GLU A 95 -15.68 -8.18 13.28
CA GLU A 95 -14.96 -8.57 12.07
C GLU A 95 -13.90 -7.50 11.74
N LYS A 96 -12.71 -7.93 11.33
CA LYS A 96 -11.70 -7.03 10.78
C LYS A 96 -12.12 -6.61 9.36
N VAL A 97 -13.09 -5.71 9.29
CA VAL A 97 -13.79 -5.37 8.02
C VAL A 97 -12.87 -4.81 6.94
N VAL A 98 -11.81 -4.12 7.34
CA VAL A 98 -10.81 -3.58 6.42
C VAL A 98 -10.04 -4.73 5.77
N ASP A 99 -9.49 -5.65 6.57
CA ASP A 99 -8.76 -6.83 6.11
C ASP A 99 -9.63 -7.66 5.16
N VAL A 100 -10.88 -7.95 5.53
CA VAL A 100 -11.82 -8.70 4.69
C VAL A 100 -12.13 -7.97 3.38
N GLY A 101 -12.26 -6.64 3.44
CA GLY A 101 -12.45 -5.81 2.25
C GLY A 101 -11.26 -5.84 1.29
N ILE A 102 -10.05 -5.80 1.84
CA ILE A 102 -8.81 -5.89 1.08
C ILE A 102 -8.66 -7.28 0.47
N GLN A 103 -8.83 -8.35 1.23
CA GLN A 103 -8.77 -9.74 0.75
C GLN A 103 -9.72 -9.95 -0.45
N ARG A 104 -11.00 -9.58 -0.30
CA ARG A 104 -11.99 -9.67 -1.39
C ARG A 104 -11.61 -8.85 -2.61
N THR A 105 -10.93 -7.71 -2.40
CA THR A 105 -10.47 -6.86 -3.50
C THR A 105 -9.29 -7.51 -4.23
N LEU A 106 -8.30 -8.04 -3.51
CA LEU A 106 -7.16 -8.75 -4.09
C LEU A 106 -7.61 -10.00 -4.87
N GLU A 107 -8.54 -10.79 -4.31
CA GLU A 107 -9.16 -11.93 -4.99
C GLU A 107 -9.85 -11.53 -6.29
N ALA A 108 -10.63 -10.43 -6.28
CA ALA A 108 -11.29 -9.92 -7.47
C ALA A 108 -10.32 -9.37 -8.53
N LEU A 109 -9.09 -8.98 -8.13
CA LEU A 109 -8.06 -8.49 -9.03
C LEU A 109 -7.35 -9.60 -9.80
N ARG A 110 -7.36 -10.85 -9.31
CA ARG A 110 -6.83 -12.01 -10.07
C ARG A 110 -7.43 -12.11 -11.47
N GLY A 111 -8.73 -11.88 -11.58
CA GLY A 111 -9.46 -11.92 -12.86
C GLY A 111 -9.39 -10.64 -13.70
N ARG A 112 -8.55 -9.66 -13.34
CA ARG A 112 -8.51 -8.34 -13.98
C ARG A 112 -7.08 -7.97 -14.40
N PRO A 113 -6.87 -7.40 -15.59
CA PRO A 113 -5.55 -6.90 -15.98
C PRO A 113 -5.15 -5.71 -15.09
N GLY A 114 -3.87 -5.65 -14.73
CA GLY A 114 -3.31 -4.55 -13.94
C GLY A 114 -2.28 -5.06 -12.94
N ASP A 115 -1.50 -4.14 -12.39
CA ASP A 115 -0.49 -4.43 -11.39
C ASP A 115 -1.04 -4.04 -10.00
N VAL A 116 -0.55 -4.66 -8.93
CA VAL A 116 -1.10 -4.46 -7.57
C VAL A 116 -0.01 -3.98 -6.63
N LEU A 117 -0.22 -2.82 -6.02
CA LEU A 117 0.64 -2.31 -4.95
C LEU A 117 -0.17 -2.27 -3.66
N LEU A 118 0.12 -3.18 -2.73
CA LEU A 118 -0.51 -3.24 -1.42
C LEU A 118 0.30 -2.44 -0.41
N ALA A 119 -0.31 -1.42 0.21
CA ALA A 119 0.30 -0.67 1.31
C ALA A 119 -0.21 -1.23 2.65
N SER A 120 0.53 -2.19 3.21
CA SER A 120 0.28 -2.84 4.51
C SER A 120 1.53 -3.60 4.97
N HIS A 121 1.53 -4.03 6.23
CA HIS A 121 2.52 -4.92 6.83
C HIS A 121 1.95 -6.29 7.19
N ASP A 122 0.62 -6.46 7.10
CA ASP A 122 -0.09 -7.62 7.64
C ASP A 122 0.11 -8.88 6.80
N GLY A 123 0.39 -10.00 7.49
CA GLY A 123 0.52 -11.32 6.88
C GLY A 123 -0.83 -11.96 6.53
N ASP A 124 -1.95 -11.41 6.99
CA ASP A 124 -3.30 -11.90 6.69
C ASP A 124 -3.65 -11.85 5.18
N PHE A 125 -2.84 -11.15 4.37
CA PHE A 125 -2.99 -11.07 2.91
C PHE A 125 -2.11 -12.05 2.13
N LEU A 126 -1.27 -12.85 2.81
CA LEU A 126 -0.30 -13.74 2.18
C LEU A 126 -0.92 -14.64 1.09
N PRO A 127 -2.05 -15.36 1.33
CA PRO A 127 -2.62 -16.24 0.32
C PRO A 127 -3.03 -15.49 -0.96
N GLN A 128 -3.59 -14.29 -0.81
CA GLN A 128 -4.01 -13.47 -1.94
C GLN A 128 -2.82 -12.88 -2.72
N ILE A 129 -1.70 -12.61 -2.04
CA ILE A 129 -0.47 -12.15 -2.70
C ILE A 129 0.18 -13.28 -3.50
N GLU A 130 0.29 -14.48 -2.93
CA GLU A 130 0.77 -15.68 -3.64
C GLU A 130 -0.06 -15.93 -4.90
N ASP A 131 -1.39 -15.92 -4.75
CA ASP A 131 -2.36 -16.08 -5.82
C ASP A 131 -2.24 -15.05 -6.97
N LEU A 132 -1.78 -13.83 -6.66
CA LEU A 132 -1.55 -12.77 -7.64
C LEU A 132 -0.18 -12.91 -8.31
N LEU A 133 0.82 -13.48 -7.63
CA LEU A 133 2.15 -13.74 -8.15
C LEU A 133 2.18 -14.93 -9.13
N ASP A 134 1.20 -15.83 -9.06
CA ASP A 134 1.01 -16.92 -10.05
C ASP A 134 0.82 -16.40 -11.50
N ASP A 135 0.41 -15.13 -11.67
CA ASP A 135 0.29 -14.47 -12.95
C ASP A 135 1.63 -13.81 -13.34
N GLU A 136 2.45 -14.51 -14.13
CA GLU A 136 3.79 -14.06 -14.54
C GLU A 136 3.78 -12.68 -15.25
N ASP A 137 2.66 -12.30 -15.85
CA ASP A 137 2.50 -11.00 -16.51
C ASP A 137 2.16 -9.87 -15.52
N ARG A 138 1.94 -10.16 -14.23
CA ARG A 138 1.55 -9.21 -13.20
C ARG A 138 2.71 -8.81 -12.30
N ARG A 139 2.85 -7.50 -12.08
CA ARG A 139 3.67 -6.99 -10.99
C ARG A 139 2.84 -6.87 -9.73
N VAL A 140 3.36 -7.46 -8.65
CA VAL A 140 2.81 -7.33 -7.31
C VAL A 140 3.87 -6.68 -6.45
N GLY A 141 3.48 -5.68 -5.68
CA GLY A 141 4.36 -4.96 -4.78
C GLY A 141 3.73 -4.76 -3.42
N LEU A 142 4.59 -4.68 -2.41
CA LEU A 142 4.23 -4.33 -1.04
C LEU A 142 4.92 -3.01 -0.67
N LEU A 143 4.16 -2.07 -0.11
CA LEU A 143 4.66 -0.78 0.36
C LEU A 143 4.47 -0.68 1.89
N GLY A 144 5.56 -0.62 2.62
CA GLY A 144 5.55 -0.58 4.08
C GLY A 144 6.92 -0.25 4.66
N PHE A 145 7.06 -0.31 5.97
CA PHE A 145 8.36 -0.35 6.65
C PHE A 145 8.86 -1.80 6.58
N ARG A 146 9.92 -2.04 5.81
CA ARG A 146 10.39 -3.39 5.48
C ARG A 146 10.68 -4.25 6.71
N GLU A 147 11.21 -3.64 7.76
CA GLU A 147 11.54 -4.28 9.04
C GLU A 147 10.32 -4.76 9.85
N PHE A 148 9.12 -4.28 9.53
CA PHE A 148 7.87 -4.66 10.21
C PHE A 148 6.94 -5.50 9.35
N VAL A 149 7.33 -5.80 8.10
CA VAL A 149 6.56 -6.71 7.25
C VAL A 149 6.63 -8.13 7.81
N ASN A 150 5.53 -8.87 7.70
CA ASN A 150 5.49 -10.30 8.02
C ASN A 150 6.60 -11.08 7.28
N ALA A 151 7.33 -11.92 7.99
CA ALA A 151 8.47 -12.66 7.43
C ALA A 151 8.12 -13.50 6.19
N ARG A 152 6.92 -14.11 6.14
CA ARG A 152 6.50 -14.90 4.97
C ARG A 152 6.23 -14.05 3.74
N LEU A 153 5.73 -12.82 3.93
CA LEU A 153 5.60 -11.87 2.83
C LEU A 153 6.99 -11.42 2.33
N ALA A 154 7.95 -11.26 3.23
CA ALA A 154 9.34 -10.93 2.85
C ALA A 154 10.00 -12.04 2.03
N GLU A 155 9.75 -13.32 2.36
CA GLU A 155 10.24 -14.47 1.59
C GLU A 155 9.71 -14.50 0.14
N LEU A 156 8.59 -13.82 -0.17
CA LEU A 156 8.06 -13.73 -1.52
C LEU A 156 8.84 -12.78 -2.44
N GLU A 157 9.82 -11.99 -1.94
CA GLU A 157 10.74 -11.25 -2.82
C GLU A 157 11.48 -12.20 -3.78
N GLU A 158 11.83 -13.41 -3.31
CA GLU A 158 12.45 -14.45 -4.14
C GLU A 158 11.51 -15.00 -5.23
N HIS A 159 10.20 -14.76 -5.07
CA HIS A 159 9.13 -15.20 -5.96
C HIS A 159 8.53 -14.04 -6.77
N GLY A 160 9.21 -12.89 -6.83
CA GLY A 160 8.82 -11.76 -7.69
C GLY A 160 8.01 -10.66 -7.01
N LEU A 161 7.75 -10.74 -5.69
CA LEU A 161 7.16 -9.64 -4.94
C LEU A 161 8.15 -8.46 -4.89
N HIS A 162 7.70 -7.26 -5.26
CA HIS A 162 8.51 -6.05 -5.11
C HIS A 162 8.25 -5.37 -3.77
N MET A 163 9.25 -5.30 -2.88
CA MET A 163 9.14 -4.51 -1.65
C MET A 163 9.62 -3.08 -1.84
N TYR A 164 8.82 -2.15 -1.33
CA TYR A 164 9.10 -0.72 -1.32
C TYR A 164 8.96 -0.15 0.10
N ASP A 165 9.87 0.75 0.46
CA ASP A 165 9.90 1.42 1.76
C ASP A 165 9.12 2.74 1.73
N LEU A 166 8.24 2.95 2.72
CA LEU A 166 7.43 4.16 2.82
C LEU A 166 8.25 5.45 2.94
N GLU A 167 9.38 5.40 3.63
CA GLU A 167 10.22 6.58 3.87
C GLU A 167 11.30 6.73 2.80
N GLY A 168 11.99 5.63 2.46
CA GLY A 168 13.12 5.62 1.52
C GLY A 168 12.68 5.77 0.06
N ASP A 169 11.67 5.00 -0.37
CA ASP A 169 11.26 4.94 -1.78
C ASP A 169 10.11 5.90 -2.07
N ALA A 170 9.07 5.86 -1.23
CA ALA A 170 7.88 6.69 -1.44
C ALA A 170 8.03 8.14 -0.93
N ASP A 171 9.11 8.45 -0.20
CA ASP A 171 9.34 9.74 0.46
C ASP A 171 8.10 10.20 1.24
N ALA A 172 7.38 9.27 1.90
CA ALA A 172 6.06 9.57 2.43
C ALA A 172 6.08 10.49 3.67
N PHE A 173 7.25 10.86 4.20
CA PHE A 173 7.35 11.62 5.46
C PHE A 173 8.07 12.95 5.27
N THR A 174 7.72 13.94 6.09
CA THR A 174 8.35 15.27 6.05
C THR A 174 9.62 15.36 6.90
N THR A 175 9.78 14.43 7.83
CA THR A 175 10.92 14.30 8.72
C THR A 175 11.41 12.86 8.72
N LEU A 176 12.69 12.67 9.01
CA LEU A 176 13.24 11.34 9.24
C LEU A 176 12.60 10.71 10.47
N LEU A 177 12.22 9.45 10.34
CA LEU A 177 11.60 8.67 11.40
C LEU A 177 12.68 8.08 12.32
N PRO A 178 12.42 7.99 13.64
CA PRO A 178 13.36 7.45 14.61
C PRO A 178 13.36 5.91 14.59
N ARG A 179 13.64 5.30 13.43
CA ARG A 179 13.65 3.85 13.23
C ARG A 179 15.02 3.34 12.77
N VAL A 180 15.25 2.05 12.96
CA VAL A 180 16.45 1.36 12.49
C VAL A 180 16.03 0.41 11.38
N ARG A 181 16.65 0.57 10.20
CA ARG A 181 16.43 -0.29 9.04
C ARG A 181 17.76 -0.77 8.47
N ILE A 182 17.70 -1.85 7.71
CA ILE A 182 18.83 -2.26 6.86
C ILE A 182 18.81 -1.35 5.64
N ILE A 183 19.94 -0.69 5.37
CA ILE A 183 20.12 0.19 4.21
C ILE A 183 21.15 -0.51 3.31
N PRO A 184 20.78 -0.88 2.07
CA PRO A 184 21.76 -1.34 1.08
C PRO A 184 22.87 -0.30 0.93
N ILE A 185 24.13 -0.75 0.85
CA ILE A 185 25.27 0.17 0.84
C ILE A 185 25.23 1.12 -0.36
N GLU A 186 24.58 0.70 -1.44
CA GLU A 186 24.36 1.44 -2.67
C GLU A 186 23.36 2.60 -2.48
N GLU A 187 22.46 2.49 -1.50
CA GLU A 187 21.46 3.51 -1.15
C GLU A 187 21.93 4.46 -0.03
N PHE A 188 23.03 4.11 0.64
CA PHE A 188 23.50 4.85 1.81
C PHE A 188 24.03 6.24 1.43
N ASP A 189 23.35 7.26 1.94
CA ASP A 189 23.79 8.65 1.87
C ASP A 189 24.10 9.15 3.29
N PRO A 190 25.38 9.35 3.65
CA PRO A 190 25.76 9.79 4.98
C PRO A 190 25.22 11.18 5.33
N VAL A 191 24.95 12.05 4.34
CA VAL A 191 24.46 13.42 4.59
C VAL A 191 23.05 13.40 5.21
N LYS A 192 22.27 12.33 5.00
CA LYS A 192 20.96 12.16 5.65
C LYS A 192 21.04 11.87 7.15
N TYR A 193 22.24 11.58 7.68
CA TYR A 193 22.46 11.18 9.08
C TYR A 193 23.37 12.14 9.87
N LEU A 194 23.79 13.25 9.26
CA LEU A 194 24.64 14.28 9.87
C LEU A 194 23.82 15.55 10.14
#